data_AF-A0A401Q887-F1
#
_entry.id   AF-A0A401Q887-F1
#
_cell.length_a   1.000
_cell.length_b   1.000
_cell.length_c   1.000
_cell.angle_alpha   90.00
_cell.angle_beta   90.00
_cell.angle_gamma   90.00
#
_symmetry.space_group_name_H-M   'P 1'
#
loop_
_entity.id
_entity.type
_entity.pdbx_description
1 polymer ?
#
loop_
_entity_poly.entity_id
_entity_poly.type
_entity_poly.pdbx_seq_one_letter_code
_entity_poly.pdbx_strand_id
1 'polypeptide(L)'
;PSLPDDVESKDPEYLDEQMKYFSIPAGIRPKLKTFRIEVLFWGLRDLKRVKFFEVEQPQVAIECAGQKVESEIIANYKESPNFNELVKYFEVELPEQIYLHPPLSIFVVEQRAFGHTVLVGSHTVTRLQQYSLKELEENPKSEDDDLNTKSKNNI
;
A
#
# COMPACT_ATOMS: atom_id res chain seq x y z
N PRO A 1 9.52 15.98 -35.15
CA PRO A 1 8.19 16.44 -35.65
C PRO A 1 7.78 17.66 -34.82
N SER A 2 7.66 18.81 -35.45
CA SER A 2 7.13 20.03 -34.83
C SER A 2 5.61 20.03 -34.94
N LEU A 3 4.93 20.57 -33.93
CA LEU A 3 3.48 20.77 -33.98
C LEU A 3 3.15 21.76 -35.11
N PRO A 4 2.05 21.55 -35.87
CA PRO A 4 1.59 22.50 -36.89
C PRO A 4 1.29 23.87 -36.29
N ASP A 5 1.55 24.94 -37.06
CA ASP A 5 1.39 26.32 -36.62
C ASP A 5 -0.06 26.70 -36.25
N ASP A 6 -1.03 25.93 -36.74
CA ASP A 6 -2.48 26.10 -36.53
C ASP A 6 -2.98 25.41 -35.25
N VAL A 7 -2.12 24.71 -34.51
CA VAL A 7 -2.46 24.10 -33.23
C VAL A 7 -2.19 25.10 -32.12
N GLU A 8 -3.20 25.88 -31.77
CA GLU A 8 -3.18 26.67 -30.54
C GLU A 8 -3.12 25.73 -29.33
N SER A 9 -2.10 25.93 -28.48
CA SER A 9 -2.01 25.24 -27.19
C SER A 9 -3.16 25.74 -26.30
N LYS A 10 -4.21 24.93 -26.18
CA LYS A 10 -5.25 25.17 -25.17
C LYS A 10 -4.72 24.76 -23.81
N ASP A 11 -4.69 25.71 -22.90
CA ASP A 11 -4.49 25.42 -21.50
C ASP A 11 -5.61 24.47 -21.03
N PRO A 12 -5.27 23.33 -20.40
CA PRO A 12 -6.29 22.43 -19.91
C PRO A 12 -7.27 23.14 -18.99
N GLU A 13 -8.56 22.85 -19.17
CA GLU A 13 -9.68 23.48 -18.45
C GLU A 13 -9.61 23.33 -16.91
N TYR A 14 -8.72 22.47 -16.42
CA TYR A 14 -8.43 22.24 -15.00
C TYR A 14 -7.26 23.08 -14.44
N LEU A 15 -6.62 23.91 -15.27
CA LEU A 15 -5.62 24.89 -14.86
C LEU A 15 -6.32 26.14 -14.34
N ASP A 16 -6.73 26.11 -13.08
CA ASP A 16 -7.11 27.34 -12.39
C ASP A 16 -5.82 28.05 -11.93
N GLU A 17 -5.41 29.10 -12.65
CA GLU A 17 -4.21 29.89 -12.36
C GLU A 17 -4.22 30.50 -10.94
N GLN A 18 -5.40 30.60 -10.30
CA GLN A 18 -5.56 31.12 -8.94
C GLN A 18 -5.34 30.04 -7.86
N MET A 19 -5.36 28.77 -8.23
CA MET A 19 -5.15 27.66 -7.31
C MET A 19 -3.67 27.28 -7.25
N LYS A 20 -3.11 27.32 -6.04
CA LYS A 20 -1.72 26.88 -5.76
C LYS A 20 -1.53 25.36 -5.94
N TYR A 21 -2.60 24.61 -6.20
CA TYR A 21 -2.60 23.16 -6.34
C TYR A 21 -3.51 22.71 -7.48
N PHE A 22 -3.03 21.78 -8.31
CA PHE A 22 -3.82 21.19 -9.38
C PHE A 22 -4.65 20.02 -8.85
N SER A 23 -5.96 20.06 -9.06
CA SER A 23 -6.84 18.93 -8.77
C SER A 23 -6.70 17.87 -9.85
N ILE A 24 -6.55 16.60 -9.46
CA ILE A 24 -6.52 15.47 -10.39
C ILE A 24 -7.88 15.40 -11.13
N PRO A 25 -7.91 15.50 -12.48
CA PRO A 25 -9.12 15.39 -13.27
C PRO A 25 -9.90 14.11 -13.00
N ALA A 26 -11.23 14.18 -13.09
CA ALA A 26 -12.12 13.06 -12.74
C ALA A 26 -11.82 11.78 -13.55
N GLY A 27 -11.44 11.91 -14.83
CA GLY A 27 -11.16 10.75 -15.70
C GLY A 27 -9.88 9.98 -15.39
N ILE A 28 -8.94 10.56 -14.61
CA ILE A 28 -7.68 9.89 -14.24
C ILE A 28 -7.55 9.67 -12.74
N ARG A 29 -8.56 10.06 -11.95
CA ARG A 29 -8.60 9.84 -10.51
C ARG A 29 -8.84 8.35 -10.25
N PRO A 30 -7.96 7.65 -9.51
CA PRO A 30 -8.20 6.26 -9.16
C PRO A 30 -9.44 6.12 -8.27
N LYS A 31 -10.26 5.11 -8.56
CA LYS A 31 -11.33 4.69 -7.65
C LYS A 31 -10.69 3.92 -6.50
N LEU A 32 -11.04 4.26 -5.27
CA LEU A 32 -10.53 3.60 -4.08
C LEU A 32 -11.50 2.53 -3.60
N LYS A 33 -10.94 1.47 -3.02
CA LYS A 33 -11.65 0.41 -2.34
C LYS A 33 -10.92 0.07 -1.04
N THR A 34 -11.69 -0.35 -0.04
CA THR A 34 -11.14 -0.86 1.22
C THR A 34 -10.52 -2.24 1.02
N PHE A 35 -9.26 -2.38 1.44
CA PHE A 35 -8.53 -3.65 1.53
C PHE A 35 -8.13 -3.91 2.97
N ARG A 36 -8.19 -5.18 3.39
CA ARG A 36 -7.64 -5.65 4.66
C ARG A 36 -6.27 -6.28 4.41
N ILE A 37 -5.23 -5.72 5.01
CA ILE A 37 -3.89 -6.30 5.00
C ILE A 37 -3.69 -7.06 6.31
N GLU A 38 -3.50 -8.37 6.21
CA GLU A 38 -3.17 -9.23 7.34
C GLU A 38 -1.66 -9.47 7.39
N VAL A 39 -1.10 -9.34 8.58
CA VAL A 39 0.32 -9.48 8.83
C VAL A 39 0.55 -10.59 9.83
N LEU A 40 1.49 -11.46 9.47
CA LEU A 40 1.94 -12.56 10.30
C LEU A 40 3.36 -12.29 10.84
N PHE A 41 3.46 -11.95 12.12
CA PHE A 41 4.68 -11.65 12.85
C PHE A 41 5.30 -12.91 13.46
N TRP A 42 6.21 -13.58 12.76
CA TRP A 42 6.89 -14.77 13.29
C TRP A 42 8.05 -14.45 14.22
N GLY A 43 8.95 -13.57 13.80
CA GLY A 43 10.10 -13.17 14.59
C GLY A 43 11.21 -12.53 13.75
N LEU A 44 12.27 -12.06 14.40
CA LEU A 44 13.38 -11.31 13.79
C LEU A 44 14.69 -12.07 13.93
N ARG A 45 15.54 -12.14 12.90
CA ARG A 45 16.81 -12.91 12.91
C ARG A 45 17.97 -12.01 12.49
N ASP A 46 19.15 -12.31 13.00
CA ASP A 46 20.42 -11.71 12.59
C ASP A 46 20.43 -10.16 12.58
N LEU A 47 19.76 -9.53 13.57
CA LEU A 47 19.77 -8.07 13.69
C LEU A 47 21.18 -7.58 14.00
N LYS A 48 21.64 -6.58 13.23
CA LYS A 48 22.96 -5.99 13.38
C LYS A 48 22.98 -4.91 14.46
N ARG A 49 24.15 -4.70 15.05
CA ARG A 49 24.40 -3.60 15.99
C ARG A 49 24.14 -2.25 15.33
N VAL A 50 23.50 -1.35 16.07
CA VAL A 50 23.23 0.02 15.63
C VAL A 50 24.04 0.98 16.50
N LYS A 51 24.95 1.74 15.87
CA LYS A 51 25.87 2.67 16.54
C LYS A 51 26.67 2.00 17.68
N PHE A 52 27.25 0.83 17.40
CA PHE A 52 28.01 -0.01 18.35
C PHE A 52 27.21 -0.67 19.50
N PHE A 53 25.93 -0.34 19.67
CA PHE A 53 25.06 -1.00 20.64
C PHE A 53 24.33 -2.18 20.01
N GLU A 54 24.19 -3.26 20.79
CA GLU A 54 23.36 -4.40 20.43
C GLU A 54 21.87 -4.05 20.45
N VAL A 55 21.08 -4.86 19.75
CA VAL A 55 19.63 -4.76 19.72
C VAL A 55 19.09 -5.71 20.78
N GLU A 56 18.28 -5.19 21.69
CA GLU A 56 17.73 -5.92 22.83
C GLU A 56 16.21 -6.01 22.75
N GLN A 57 15.55 -4.89 22.40
CA GLN A 57 14.10 -4.74 22.44
C GLN A 57 13.51 -4.22 21.13
N PRO A 58 13.59 -5.00 20.03
CA PRO A 58 13.08 -4.59 18.74
C PRO A 58 11.55 -4.69 18.67
N GLN A 59 10.97 -3.81 17.87
CA GLN A 59 9.57 -3.79 17.46
C GLN A 59 9.50 -3.68 15.93
N VAL A 60 8.50 -4.29 15.30
CA VAL A 60 8.24 -4.13 13.87
C VAL A 60 7.06 -3.20 13.68
N ALA A 61 7.25 -2.21 12.82
CA ALA A 61 6.20 -1.33 12.32
C ALA A 61 6.00 -1.57 10.83
N ILE A 62 4.75 -1.69 10.40
CA ILE A 62 4.38 -1.82 9.00
C ILE A 62 3.48 -0.67 8.62
N GLU A 63 3.76 -0.06 7.48
CA GLU A 63 3.03 1.11 6.99
C GLU A 63 2.65 0.93 5.52
N CYS A 64 1.41 1.25 5.18
CA CYS A 64 0.92 1.28 3.82
C CYS A 64 -0.22 2.30 3.70
N ALA A 65 -0.19 3.14 2.65
CA ALA A 65 -1.24 4.14 2.36
C ALA A 65 -1.61 5.02 3.58
N GLY A 66 -0.62 5.41 4.39
CA GLY A 66 -0.82 6.25 5.58
C GLY A 66 -1.44 5.53 6.79
N GLN A 67 -1.70 4.23 6.68
CA GLN A 67 -2.10 3.39 7.80
C GLN A 67 -0.91 2.58 8.30
N LYS A 68 -0.91 2.30 9.61
CA LYS A 68 0.20 1.65 10.29
C LYS A 68 -0.29 0.57 11.26
N VAL A 69 0.44 -0.54 11.31
CA VAL A 69 0.28 -1.58 12.33
C VAL A 69 1.64 -1.88 12.98
N GLU A 70 1.65 -2.13 14.28
CA GLU A 70 2.87 -2.43 15.02
C GLU A 70 2.76 -3.79 15.71
N SER A 71 3.87 -4.52 15.74
CA SER A 71 4.02 -5.70 16.59
C SER A 71 4.10 -5.29 18.07
N GLU A 72 4.06 -6.28 18.96
CA GLU A 72 4.59 -6.09 20.31
C GLU A 72 6.11 -5.86 20.28
N ILE A 73 6.65 -5.37 21.40
CA ILE A 73 8.09 -5.28 21.61
C ILE A 73 8.60 -6.66 22.05
N ILE A 74 9.61 -7.19 21.37
CA ILE A 74 10.29 -8.41 21.83
C ILE A 74 11.13 -8.04 23.05
N ALA A 75 10.78 -8.52 24.24
CA ALA A 75 11.45 -8.12 25.48
C ALA A 75 12.89 -8.64 25.62
N ASN A 76 13.19 -9.83 25.09
CA ASN A 76 14.52 -10.45 25.11
C ASN A 76 14.85 -11.10 23.76
N TYR A 77 15.34 -10.28 22.84
CA TYR A 77 15.64 -10.69 21.46
C TYR A 77 16.65 -11.85 21.36
N LYS A 78 17.65 -11.88 22.25
CA LYS A 78 18.73 -12.87 22.20
C LYS A 78 18.28 -14.27 22.59
N GLU A 79 17.33 -14.37 23.51
CA GLU A 79 16.80 -15.66 23.98
C GLU A 79 15.56 -16.09 23.19
N SER A 80 14.64 -15.16 22.94
CA SER A 80 13.37 -15.43 22.24
C SER A 80 13.14 -14.41 21.12
N PRO A 81 13.65 -14.68 19.90
CA PRO A 81 13.50 -13.78 18.76
C PRO A 81 12.11 -13.82 18.10
N ASN A 82 11.11 -14.42 18.74
CA ASN A 82 9.74 -14.58 18.23
C ASN A 82 8.76 -13.61 18.89
N PHE A 83 7.69 -13.27 18.16
CA PHE A 83 6.54 -12.58 18.72
C PHE A 83 5.53 -13.58 19.30
N ASN A 84 4.80 -13.17 20.33
CA ASN A 84 3.69 -13.90 20.93
C ASN A 84 2.38 -13.64 20.16
N GLU A 85 2.13 -12.37 19.83
CA GLU A 85 0.98 -11.97 19.01
C GLU A 85 1.33 -12.09 17.53
N LEU A 86 0.97 -13.23 16.94
CA LEU A 86 1.40 -13.58 15.58
C LEU A 86 0.60 -12.85 14.50
N VAL A 87 -0.69 -12.58 14.68
CA VAL A 87 -1.55 -12.07 13.61
C VAL A 87 -2.12 -10.72 13.99
N LYS A 88 -1.90 -9.72 13.13
CA LYS A 88 -2.62 -8.44 13.17
C LYS A 88 -3.14 -8.10 11.78
N TYR A 89 -4.07 -7.16 11.71
CA TYR A 89 -4.54 -6.62 10.45
C TYR A 89 -4.79 -5.12 10.57
N PHE A 90 -4.86 -4.47 9.43
CA PHE A 90 -5.31 -3.10 9.31
C PHE A 90 -6.02 -2.91 7.96
N GLU A 91 -6.92 -1.94 7.91
CA GLU A 91 -7.68 -1.61 6.70
C GLU A 91 -7.08 -0.38 6.02
N VAL A 92 -7.01 -0.40 4.69
CA VAL A 92 -6.45 0.66 3.85
C VAL A 92 -7.34 0.93 2.65
N GLU A 93 -7.44 2.19 2.25
CA GLU A 93 -8.06 2.59 0.98
C GLU A 93 -7.01 2.56 -0.12
N LEU A 94 -7.12 1.62 -1.06
CA LEU A 94 -6.20 1.49 -2.19
C LEU A 94 -6.94 1.63 -3.52
N PRO A 95 -6.25 2.03 -4.60
CA PRO A 95 -6.82 1.99 -5.95
C PRO A 95 -7.38 0.61 -6.31
N GLU A 96 -8.49 0.57 -7.05
CA GLU A 96 -9.00 -0.67 -7.66
C GLU A 96 -7.96 -1.29 -8.60
N GLN A 97 -7.23 -0.44 -9.31
CA GLN A 97 -6.13 -0.83 -10.18
C GLN A 97 -4.90 -1.22 -9.37
N ILE A 98 -4.61 -2.52 -9.30
CA ILE A 98 -3.54 -3.10 -8.47
C ILE A 98 -2.15 -2.52 -8.79
N TYR A 99 -1.88 -2.17 -10.05
CA TYR A 99 -0.59 -1.58 -10.44
C TYR A 99 -0.39 -0.14 -9.92
N LEU A 100 -1.45 0.50 -9.41
CA LEU A 100 -1.38 1.80 -8.72
C LEU A 100 -1.27 1.65 -7.19
N HIS A 101 -1.20 0.42 -6.67
CA HIS A 101 -1.04 0.22 -5.23
C HIS A 101 0.28 0.82 -4.75
N PRO A 102 0.27 1.58 -3.63
CA PRO A 102 1.49 2.09 -3.04
C PRO A 102 2.31 0.95 -2.43
N PRO A 103 3.63 1.14 -2.28
CA PRO A 103 4.46 0.16 -1.61
C PRO A 103 4.12 0.06 -0.11
N LEU A 104 4.25 -1.15 0.43
CA LEU A 104 4.17 -1.40 1.87
C LEU A 104 5.58 -1.40 2.45
N SER A 105 5.79 -0.64 3.51
CA SER A 105 7.07 -0.51 4.20
C SER A 105 7.05 -1.26 5.52
N ILE A 106 8.15 -1.97 5.81
CA ILE A 106 8.39 -2.71 7.04
C ILE A 106 9.61 -2.09 7.69
N PHE A 107 9.49 -1.72 8.95
CA PHE A 107 10.54 -1.13 9.75
C PHE A 107 10.78 -1.95 11.00
N VAL A 108 12.04 -2.24 11.30
CA VAL A 108 12.45 -2.75 12.61
C VAL A 108 13.03 -1.57 13.38
N VAL A 109 12.41 -1.24 14.50
CA VAL A 109 12.80 -0.11 15.35
C VAL A 109 13.09 -0.59 16.76
N GLU A 110 13.91 0.16 17.49
CA GLU A 110 14.15 -0.05 18.92
C GLU A 110 14.03 1.29 19.64
N GLN A 111 13.22 1.32 20.70
CA GLN A 111 13.16 2.47 21.60
C GLN A 111 14.27 2.35 22.63
N ARG A 112 15.16 3.34 22.66
CA ARG A 112 16.24 3.43 23.66
C ARG A 112 15.88 4.44 24.73
N ALA A 113 16.71 4.49 25.77
CA ALA A 113 16.60 5.46 26.85
C ALA A 113 16.42 6.90 26.32
N PHE A 114 15.70 7.71 27.09
CA PHE A 114 15.40 9.11 26.77
C PHE A 114 14.57 9.31 25.49
N GLY A 115 13.75 8.32 25.10
CA GLY A 115 12.81 8.42 23.98
C GLY A 115 13.48 8.37 22.60
N HIS A 116 14.77 8.02 22.53
CA HIS A 116 15.49 7.95 21.27
C HIS A 116 15.14 6.64 20.53
N THR A 117 14.40 6.76 19.44
CA THR A 117 14.08 5.62 18.57
C THR A 117 15.16 5.44 17.51
N VAL A 118 15.67 4.22 17.36
CA VAL A 118 16.61 3.86 16.29
C VAL A 118 15.98 2.95 15.27
N LEU A 119 16.26 3.20 13.99
CA LEU A 119 15.96 2.27 12.91
C LEU A 119 17.04 1.18 12.88
N VAL A 120 16.62 -0.06 13.08
CA VAL A 120 17.49 -1.25 13.03
C VAL A 120 17.55 -1.84 11.63
N GLY A 121 16.42 -1.84 10.92
CA GLY A 121 16.32 -2.35 9.56
C GLY A 121 15.05 -1.90 8.87
N SER A 122 15.04 -1.97 7.54
CA SER A 122 13.86 -1.66 6.74
C SER A 122 13.76 -2.59 5.54
N HIS A 123 12.53 -2.82 5.11
CA HIS A 123 12.22 -3.54 3.89
C HIS A 123 10.98 -2.93 3.22
N THR A 124 10.89 -3.02 1.90
CA THR A 124 9.77 -2.46 1.14
C THR A 124 9.23 -3.51 0.19
N VAL A 125 7.94 -3.81 0.34
CA VAL A 125 7.17 -4.64 -0.58
C VAL A 125 6.55 -3.72 -1.63
N THR A 126 7.08 -3.76 -2.85
CA THR A 126 6.64 -2.89 -3.94
C THR A 126 5.37 -3.36 -4.64
N ARG A 127 5.08 -4.67 -4.60
CA ARG A 127 3.94 -5.28 -5.29
C ARG A 127 3.14 -6.15 -4.33
N LEU A 128 2.11 -5.56 -3.73
CA LEU A 128 1.19 -6.25 -2.81
C LEU A 128 0.46 -7.43 -3.46
N GLN A 129 0.24 -7.39 -4.78
CA GLN A 129 -0.38 -8.48 -5.54
C GLN A 129 0.31 -9.83 -5.34
N GLN A 130 1.62 -9.86 -5.10
CA GLN A 130 2.34 -11.11 -4.88
C GLN A 130 1.88 -11.86 -3.61
N TYR A 131 1.16 -11.16 -2.73
CA TYR A 131 0.68 -11.61 -1.45
C TYR A 131 -0.86 -11.61 -1.37
N SER A 132 -1.58 -11.38 -2.48
CA SER A 132 -3.04 -11.47 -2.50
C SER A 132 -3.52 -12.92 -2.51
N LEU A 133 -4.65 -13.19 -1.87
CA LEU A 133 -5.33 -14.48 -1.97
C LEU A 133 -5.73 -14.72 -3.44
N LYS A 134 -5.42 -15.93 -3.95
CA LYS A 134 -5.63 -16.30 -5.36
C LYS A 134 -7.08 -16.22 -5.85
N GLU A 135 -8.05 -16.04 -4.95
CA GLU A 135 -9.48 -15.86 -5.27
C GLU A 135 -9.82 -14.53 -5.95
N LEU A 136 -8.89 -13.56 -6.02
CA LEU A 136 -9.10 -12.30 -6.74
C LEU A 136 -8.75 -12.39 -8.25
N GLU A 137 -8.25 -13.53 -8.74
CA GLU A 137 -7.85 -13.68 -10.15
C GLU A 137 -8.99 -14.06 -11.12
N GLU A 138 -10.22 -14.32 -10.64
CA GLU A 138 -11.36 -14.70 -11.51
C GLU A 138 -12.56 -13.74 -11.40
N ASN A 139 -12.56 -12.71 -12.26
CA ASN A 139 -13.67 -12.35 -13.15
C ASN A 139 -13.48 -10.91 -13.69
N PRO A 140 -12.88 -10.71 -14.88
CA PRO A 140 -13.33 -9.62 -15.72
C PRO A 140 -14.78 -9.95 -16.12
N LYS A 141 -15.75 -9.33 -15.46
CA LYS A 141 -17.11 -9.28 -16.01
C LYS A 141 -16.99 -8.57 -17.36
N SER A 142 -17.08 -9.32 -18.44
CA SER A 142 -17.28 -8.79 -19.78
C SER A 142 -18.63 -8.06 -19.77
N GLU A 143 -18.58 -6.74 -19.90
CA GLU A 143 -19.75 -5.90 -20.16
C GLU A 143 -20.23 -6.15 -21.61
N ASP A 144 -20.84 -7.31 -21.89
CA ASP A 144 -21.35 -7.60 -23.24
C ASP A 144 -22.54 -8.58 -23.31
N ASP A 145 -23.29 -8.78 -22.22
CA ASP A 145 -24.56 -9.53 -22.26
C ASP A 145 -25.66 -8.77 -21.52
N ASP A 146 -26.34 -7.85 -22.22
CA ASP A 146 -27.80 -7.64 -22.15
C ASP A 146 -28.26 -6.44 -22.99
N LEU A 147 -28.15 -6.56 -24.32
CA LEU A 147 -28.91 -5.73 -25.28
C LEU A 147 -29.84 -6.54 -26.20
N ASN A 148 -30.17 -7.80 -25.87
CA ASN A 148 -31.06 -8.59 -26.71
C ASN A 148 -32.18 -9.34 -25.97
N THR A 149 -33.07 -8.59 -25.31
CA THR A 149 -34.42 -9.09 -24.96
C THR A 149 -35.54 -8.09 -25.32
N LYS A 150 -35.42 -7.40 -26.46
CA LYS A 150 -36.56 -6.75 -27.11
C LYS A 150 -36.58 -6.99 -28.62
N SER A 151 -37.48 -7.90 -29.02
CA SER A 151 -38.14 -8.02 -30.34
C SER A 151 -37.90 -9.37 -31.02
N LYS A 152 -38.92 -10.22 -30.95
CA LYS A 152 -39.51 -11.08 -32.01
C LYS A 152 -40.53 -11.98 -31.31
N ASN A 153 -41.82 -11.64 -31.25
CA ASN A 153 -42.83 -11.56 -32.31
C ASN A 153 -43.86 -12.67 -32.09
N ASN A 154 -45.07 -12.25 -31.71
CA ASN A 154 -46.36 -12.72 -32.21
C ASN A 154 -46.31 -13.84 -33.24
N ILE A 155 -46.97 -14.97 -32.93
CA ILE A 155 -48.01 -15.68 -33.70
C ILE A 155 -48.82 -16.52 -32.71
#